data_AF-A0A8D9UET4-F1
#
_entry.id   AF-A0A8D9UET4-F1
#
_cell.length_a   1.000
_cell.length_b   1.000
_cell.length_c   1.000
_cell.angle_alpha   90.00
_cell.angle_beta   90.00
_cell.angle_gamma   90.00
#
_symmetry.space_group_name_H-M   'P 1'
#
loop_
_entity.id
_entity.type
_entity.pdbx_description
1 polymer ?
#
loop_
_entity_poly.entity_id
_entity_poly.type
_entity_poly.pdbx_seq_one_letter_code
_entity_poly.pdbx_strand_id
1 'polypeptide(L)'
;MQDFQAKNLKFKLAVGEIVRQEREKNTGKSLNTFAHEYEFDRGNLSKIERGIYGIQLLTAWKLCEALEIKFSDFAKTLEEKLGEDFKFFDE
;
A
#
# COMPACT_ATOMS: atom_id res chain seq x y z
N MET A 1 -7.93 -2.63 22.61
CA MET A 1 -8.58 -1.76 21.60
C MET A 1 -7.62 -0.70 21.04
N GLN A 2 -6.88 0.04 21.90
CA GLN A 2 -5.88 1.04 21.48
C GLN A 2 -4.70 0.42 20.69
N ASP A 3 -4.18 -0.74 21.12
CA ASP A 3 -3.12 -1.47 20.41
C ASP A 3 -3.55 -1.93 19.00
N PHE A 4 -4.77 -2.45 18.86
CA PHE A 4 -5.32 -2.83 17.55
C PHE A 4 -5.41 -1.65 16.57
N GLN A 5 -5.80 -0.45 17.04
CA GLN A 5 -5.82 0.75 16.19
C GLN A 5 -4.41 1.17 15.76
N ALA A 6 -3.43 1.07 16.66
CA ALA A 6 -2.02 1.34 16.35
C ALA A 6 -1.46 0.34 15.33
N LYS A 7 -1.72 -0.97 15.51
CA LYS A 7 -1.34 -2.04 14.58
C LYS A 7 -1.96 -1.82 13.19
N ASN A 8 -3.26 -1.47 13.13
CA ASN A 8 -3.92 -1.13 11.87
C ASN A 8 -3.33 0.11 11.18
N LEU A 9 -3.00 1.15 11.96
CA LEU A 9 -2.35 2.35 11.41
C LEU A 9 -0.97 2.01 10.86
N LYS A 10 -0.15 1.26 11.60
CA LYS A 10 1.17 0.80 11.15
C LYS A 10 1.06 0.03 9.82
N PHE A 11 0.11 -0.90 9.73
CA PHE A 11 -0.13 -1.66 8.50
C PHE A 11 -0.48 -0.77 7.31
N LYS A 12 -1.44 0.15 7.48
CA LYS A 12 -1.86 1.06 6.41
C LYS A 12 -0.76 2.01 5.97
N LEU A 13 0.05 2.52 6.91
CA LEU A 13 1.20 3.37 6.60
C LEU A 13 2.25 2.60 5.79
N ALA A 14 2.57 1.36 6.18
CA ALA A 14 3.53 0.52 5.45
C ALA A 14 3.06 0.26 4.02
N VAL A 15 1.79 -0.13 3.83
CA VAL A 15 1.18 -0.30 2.50
C VAL A 15 1.25 0.99 1.67
N GLY A 16 0.82 2.11 2.26
CA GLY A 16 0.80 3.40 1.56
C GLY A 16 2.18 3.86 1.12
N GLU A 17 3.18 3.64 1.97
CA GLU A 17 4.57 3.97 1.68
C GLU A 17 5.12 3.15 0.51
N ILE A 18 4.87 1.83 0.49
CA ILE A 18 5.29 0.95 -0.62
C ILE A 18 4.67 1.43 -1.94
N VAL A 19 3.34 1.63 -1.96
CA VAL A 19 2.63 2.06 -3.18
C VAL A 19 3.20 3.39 -3.70
N ARG A 20 3.46 4.35 -2.81
CA ARG A 20 4.04 5.65 -3.18
C ARG A 20 5.46 5.49 -3.72
N GLN A 21 6.31 4.73 -3.03
CA GLN A 21 7.71 4.51 -3.41
C GLN A 21 7.81 3.81 -4.77
N GLU A 22 7.05 2.74 -4.98
CA GLU A 22 7.05 2.01 -6.25
C GLU A 22 6.46 2.86 -7.38
N ARG A 23 5.44 3.69 -7.12
CA ARG A 23 4.93 4.64 -8.12
C ARG A 23 6.01 5.63 -8.54
N GLU A 24 6.64 6.29 -7.57
CA GLU A 24 7.69 7.29 -7.82
C GLU A 24 8.89 6.66 -8.54
N LYS A 25 9.30 5.46 -8.12
CA LYS A 25 10.48 4.75 -8.64
C LYS A 25 10.26 4.12 -10.03
N ASN A 26 9.18 3.36 -10.20
CA ASN A 26 9.00 2.55 -11.41
C ASN A 26 8.34 3.33 -12.54
N THR A 27 7.52 4.34 -12.21
CA THR A 27 6.78 5.09 -13.23
C THR A 27 7.27 6.52 -13.41
N GLY A 28 7.88 7.14 -12.37
CA GLY A 28 8.21 8.57 -12.36
C GLY A 28 6.99 9.51 -12.42
N LYS A 29 5.77 8.96 -12.35
CA LYS A 29 4.52 9.71 -12.54
C LYS A 29 4.04 10.33 -11.24
N SER A 30 3.44 11.52 -11.35
CA SER A 30 2.68 12.11 -10.25
C SER A 30 1.48 11.22 -9.88
N LEU A 31 0.98 11.35 -8.65
CA LEU A 31 -0.22 10.63 -8.22
C LEU A 31 -1.42 10.89 -9.14
N ASN A 32 -1.60 12.12 -9.62
CA ASN A 32 -2.71 12.47 -10.50
C ASN A 32 -2.57 11.78 -11.87
N THR A 33 -1.37 11.83 -12.45
CA THR A 33 -1.09 11.21 -13.74
C THR A 33 -1.29 9.69 -13.68
N PHE A 34 -0.72 9.05 -12.66
CA PHE A 34 -0.85 7.61 -12.46
C PHE A 34 -2.30 7.19 -12.22
N ALA A 35 -3.03 7.92 -11.37
CA ALA A 35 -4.44 7.61 -11.10
C ALA A 35 -5.30 7.70 -12.37
N HIS A 36 -5.08 8.72 -13.19
CA HIS A 36 -5.83 8.89 -14.45
C HIS A 36 -5.52 7.77 -15.46
N GLU A 37 -4.26 7.41 -15.62
CA GLU A 37 -3.83 6.42 -16.62
C GLU A 37 -4.34 5.01 -16.37
N TYR A 38 -4.37 4.59 -15.10
CA TYR A 38 -4.83 3.26 -14.70
C TYR A 38 -6.26 3.27 -14.11
N GLU A 39 -7.01 4.35 -14.35
CA GLU A 39 -8.40 4.53 -13.93
C GLU A 39 -8.65 4.30 -12.42
N PHE A 40 -7.67 4.66 -11.59
CA PHE A 40 -7.86 4.70 -10.14
C PHE A 40 -8.54 6.00 -9.71
N ASP A 41 -9.43 5.90 -8.71
CA ASP A 41 -9.91 7.12 -8.05
C ASP A 41 -8.73 7.81 -7.34
N ARG A 42 -8.40 9.01 -7.83
CA ARG A 42 -7.31 9.84 -7.31
C ARG A 42 -7.43 10.08 -5.81
N GLY A 43 -8.64 10.32 -5.32
CA GLY A 43 -8.90 10.61 -3.91
C GLY A 43 -8.56 9.42 -3.01
N ASN A 44 -9.02 8.23 -3.39
CA ASN A 44 -8.76 6.98 -2.70
C ASN A 44 -7.30 6.59 -2.78
N LEU A 45 -6.66 6.69 -3.96
CA LEU A 45 -5.23 6.41 -4.09
C LEU A 45 -4.39 7.32 -3.18
N SER A 46 -4.73 8.62 -3.12
CA SER A 46 -4.10 9.56 -2.20
C SER A 46 -4.31 9.19 -0.72
N LYS A 47 -5.48 8.66 -0.35
CA LYS A 47 -5.74 8.21 1.02
C LYS A 47 -5.02 6.90 1.35
N ILE A 48 -4.83 6.02 0.36
CA ILE A 48 -4.04 4.79 0.49
C ILE A 48 -2.57 5.13 0.70
N GLU A 49 -1.96 5.95 -0.17
CA GLU A 49 -0.54 6.34 -0.05
C GLU A 49 -0.19 7.03 1.27
N ARG A 50 -1.19 7.65 1.93
CA ARG A 50 -1.05 8.30 3.25
C ARG A 50 -1.42 7.38 4.42
N GLY A 51 -1.77 6.12 4.18
CA GLY A 51 -2.20 5.17 5.22
C GLY A 51 -3.52 5.51 5.91
N ILE A 52 -4.33 6.41 5.33
CA ILE A 52 -5.64 6.78 5.86
C ILE A 52 -6.61 5.62 5.63
N TYR A 53 -6.63 5.10 4.39
CA TYR A 53 -7.47 3.98 3.98
C TYR A 53 -6.67 2.68 3.94
N GLY A 54 -7.31 1.60 4.39
CA GLY A 54 -6.87 0.26 4.02
C GLY A 54 -7.19 0.00 2.56
N ILE A 55 -6.44 -0.93 1.96
CA ILE A 55 -6.65 -1.35 0.59
C ILE A 55 -7.31 -2.73 0.55
N GLN A 56 -8.22 -2.95 -0.39
CA GLN A 56 -8.75 -4.28 -0.66
C GLN A 56 -7.73 -5.09 -1.48
N LEU A 57 -7.69 -6.41 -1.29
CA LEU A 57 -6.74 -7.29 -1.99
C LEU A 57 -6.80 -7.14 -3.52
N LEU A 58 -8.00 -7.04 -4.09
CA LEU A 58 -8.20 -6.83 -5.53
C LEU A 58 -7.56 -5.51 -6.02
N THR A 59 -7.71 -4.42 -5.26
CA THR A 59 -7.10 -3.14 -5.60
C THR A 59 -5.58 -3.20 -5.45
N ALA A 60 -5.07 -3.90 -4.43
CA ALA A 60 -3.64 -4.10 -4.24
C ALA A 60 -3.02 -4.87 -5.40
N TRP A 61 -3.70 -5.90 -5.90
CA TRP A 61 -3.27 -6.66 -7.08
C TRP A 61 -3.21 -5.79 -8.34
N LYS A 62 -4.27 -5.03 -8.63
CA LYS A 62 -4.30 -4.09 -9.76
C LYS A 62 -3.21 -3.03 -9.66
N LEU A 63 -2.94 -2.53 -8.46
CA LEU A 63 -1.84 -1.60 -8.24
C LEU A 63 -0.48 -2.23 -8.53
N CYS A 64 -0.26 -3.49 -8.12
CA CYS A 64 0.98 -4.18 -8.42
C CYS A 64 1.20 -4.31 -9.94
N GLU A 65 0.16 -4.68 -10.70
CA GLU A 65 0.23 -4.73 -12.16
C GLU A 65 0.53 -3.35 -12.78
N ALA A 66 -0.16 -2.30 -12.33
CA ALA A 66 0.06 -0.93 -12.80
C ALA A 66 1.46 -0.37 -12.45
N LEU A 67 2.05 -0.87 -11.36
CA LEU A 67 3.40 -0.51 -10.90
C LEU A 67 4.50 -1.41 -11.49
N GLU A 68 4.13 -2.36 -12.34
CA GLU A 68 5.02 -3.36 -12.95
C GLU A 68 5.79 -4.21 -11.92
N ILE A 69 5.15 -4.52 -10.79
CA ILE A 69 5.69 -5.38 -9.73
C ILE A 69 4.83 -6.63 -9.54
N LYS A 70 5.45 -7.74 -9.12
CA LYS A 70 4.69 -8.92 -8.72
C LYS A 70 4.05 -8.68 -7.37
N PHE A 71 2.81 -9.16 -7.20
CA PHE A 71 2.13 -9.11 -5.92
C PHE A 71 2.91 -9.85 -4.80
N SER A 72 3.64 -10.91 -5.14
CA SER A 72 4.54 -11.61 -4.21
C SER A 72 5.64 -10.70 -3.66
N ASP A 73 6.21 -9.85 -4.50
CA ASP A 73 7.31 -8.96 -4.12
C ASP A 73 6.77 -7.81 -3.25
N PHE A 74 5.58 -7.31 -3.58
CA PHE A 74 4.84 -6.39 -2.72
C PHE A 74 4.57 -6.98 -1.34
N ALA A 75 4.05 -8.22 -1.27
CA ALA A 75 3.76 -8.89 -0.02
C ALA A 75 5.01 -9.09 0.83
N LYS A 76 6.11 -9.54 0.20
CA LYS A 76 7.40 -9.71 0.88
C LYS A 76 7.94 -8.40 1.43
N THR A 77 7.91 -7.34 0.63
CA THR A 77 8.34 -5.99 1.06
C THR A 77 7.50 -5.48 2.23
N LEU A 78 6.20 -5.79 2.24
CA LEU A 78 5.31 -5.44 3.33
C LEU A 78 5.66 -6.18 4.61
N GLU A 79 5.91 -7.49 4.55
CA GLU A 79 6.37 -8.28 5.70
C GLU A 79 7.68 -7.71 6.27
N GLU A 80 8.65 -7.43 5.41
CA GLU A 80 9.94 -6.82 5.79
C GLU A 80 9.76 -5.45 6.49
N LYS A 81 8.87 -4.59 5.97
CA LYS A 81 8.57 -3.27 6.59
C LYS A 81 7.84 -3.39 7.91
N LEU A 82 6.98 -4.39 8.07
CA LEU A 82 6.21 -4.60 9.30
C LEU A 82 7.09 -5.18 10.41
N GLY A 83 8.07 -6.00 10.05
CA GLY A 83 8.95 -6.75 10.94
C GLY A 83 8.38 -8.11 11.31
N GLU A 84 9.26 -9.07 11.61
CA GLU A 84 8.93 -10.48 11.84
C GLU A 84 7.92 -10.70 12.97
N ASP A 85 7.90 -9.82 13.97
CA ASP A 85 7.01 -9.90 15.13
C ASP A 85 5.63 -9.25 14.91
N PHE A 86 5.36 -8.67 13.73
CA PHE A 86 4.09 -8.01 13.49
C PHE A 86 2.94 -9.01 13.38
N LYS A 87 2.07 -9.01 14.39
CA LYS A 87 0.82 -9.79 14.40
C LYS A 87 -0.36 -8.90 14.83
N PHE A 88 -1.53 -9.14 14.23
CA PHE A 88 -2.76 -8.47 14.63
C PHE A 88 -3.42 -9.08 15.87
N PHE A 89 -3.22 -10.38 16.05
CA PHE A 89 -3.72 -11.15 17.18
C PHE A 89 -2.54 -11.60 18.02
N ASP A 90 -2.68 -11.51 19.33
CA ASP A 90 -1.74 -12.12 20.26
C ASP A 90 -2.05 -13.62 20.32
N GLU A 91 -1.02 -14.45 20.50
CA GLU A 91 -1.18 -15.91 20.73
C GLU A 91 -1.74 -16.22 22.12
#